data_AF-A0AB39UWA4-F1
#
_entry.id   AF-A0AB39UWA4-F1
#
_cell.length_a   1.000
_cell.length_b   1.000
_cell.length_c   1.000
_cell.angle_alpha   90.00
_cell.angle_beta   90.00
_cell.angle_gamma   90.00
#
_symmetry.space_group_name_H-M   'P 1'
#
loop_
_entity.id
_entity.type
_entity.pdbx_description
1 polymer ?
#
loop_
_entity_poly.entity_id
_entity_poly.type
_entity_poly.pdbx_seq_one_letter_code
_entity_poly.pdbx_strand_id
1 'polypeptide(L)'
;MIKGIVIFFALLSGGIAYVSGWGQTDEELSGSSRKWLNLSETGTPNEAFLFLFGIAAPENEAPIRWGKMRLAQYHALLEQGTEPGRDLTGSAQPADPEHKDTSEGLFPGQRTAAKEIELPQGGYFCSRREPDCITRLLAITADDMKQLGEENRALRERVQQFLMFDSYRTTALPDIQEPFDYLFYLSAGLRLELLGAIALYNTDQPGPAVHALLDLLARTRKHLKLQDTFLGRAVVASNMADTLDILALISSRSVPEGLTVDQLTVEERDVRRIAAREFRGHYRLLRKMDRNPGFFAEDEPVPGWYVRLLFKPNMTANAMAPVYDRLAELSLMEHAAFAEAIKVPLKPETTPWISNYAGNILLNTGSEDLRKYVGLLLDLNLKIYLFNHRGADPASLSNPYYPGQPPKRTAQTICMDGPYEDPRQIRCIPVTVAAGTGQSASSGSAP
;
A
#
# COMPACT_ATOMS: atom_id res chain seq x y z
N MET A 1 19.60 -6.66 63.17
CA MET A 1 18.15 -6.36 63.00
C MET A 1 17.92 -4.92 62.54
N ILE A 2 18.41 -3.90 63.26
CA ILE A 2 18.20 -2.47 62.91
C ILE A 2 18.73 -2.09 61.52
N LYS A 3 19.92 -2.55 61.10
CA LYS A 3 20.46 -2.29 59.75
C LYS A 3 19.59 -2.84 58.62
N GLY A 4 18.95 -4.00 58.82
CA GLY A 4 18.05 -4.60 57.82
C GLY A 4 16.74 -3.82 57.68
N ILE A 5 16.22 -3.29 58.79
CA ILE A 5 15.01 -2.46 58.80
C ILE A 5 15.26 -1.13 58.08
N VAL A 6 16.41 -0.49 58.32
CA VAL A 6 16.77 0.78 57.65
C VAL A 6 16.93 0.59 56.13
N ILE A 7 17.58 -0.48 55.69
CA ILE A 7 17.71 -0.80 54.25
C ILE A 7 16.33 -1.07 53.63
N PHE A 8 15.45 -1.80 54.33
CA PHE A 8 14.09 -2.06 53.86
C PHE A 8 13.27 -0.77 53.66
N PHE A 9 13.27 0.14 54.64
CA PHE A 9 12.55 1.41 54.51
C PHE A 9 13.16 2.35 53.46
N ALA A 10 14.48 2.33 53.28
CA ALA A 10 15.14 3.10 52.21
C ALA A 10 14.76 2.58 50.81
N LEU A 11 14.71 1.25 50.63
CA LEU A 11 14.26 0.63 49.37
C LEU A 11 12.76 0.86 49.13
N LEU A 12 11.93 0.78 50.18
CA LEU A 12 10.50 1.01 50.08
C LEU A 12 10.17 2.48 49.72
N SER A 13 10.82 3.43 50.40
CA SER A 13 10.65 4.85 50.10
C SER A 13 11.19 5.24 48.72
N GLY A 14 12.33 4.68 48.31
CA GLY A 14 12.85 4.83 46.95
C GLY A 14 11.91 4.25 45.88
N GLY A 15 11.34 3.08 46.14
CA GLY A 15 10.34 2.45 45.27
C GLY A 15 9.06 3.27 45.15
N ILE A 16 8.54 3.79 46.26
CA ILE A 16 7.36 4.67 46.26
C ILE A 16 7.65 5.96 45.50
N ALA A 17 8.79 6.62 45.74
CA ALA A 17 9.18 7.84 45.03
C ALA A 17 9.37 7.60 43.52
N TYR A 18 9.91 6.45 43.12
CA TYR A 18 9.98 6.06 41.71
C TYR A 18 8.58 5.87 41.11
N VAL A 19 7.72 5.07 41.75
CA VAL A 19 6.38 4.76 41.22
C VAL A 19 5.47 6.00 41.16
N SER A 20 5.57 6.91 42.13
CA SER A 20 4.74 8.13 42.22
C SER A 20 5.33 9.35 41.50
N GLY A 21 6.63 9.35 41.20
CA GLY A 21 7.33 10.42 40.50
C GLY A 21 7.85 9.99 39.13
N TRP A 22 9.12 9.59 39.07
CA TRP A 22 9.86 9.35 37.83
C TRP A 22 9.23 8.29 36.93
N GLY A 23 8.72 7.21 37.51
CA GLY A 23 8.01 6.13 36.83
C GLY A 23 6.70 6.56 36.18
N GLN A 24 6.15 7.74 36.46
CA GLN A 24 4.95 8.27 35.80
C GLN A 24 5.25 9.28 34.69
N THR A 25 6.46 9.87 34.71
CA THR A 25 6.91 10.81 33.68
C THR A 25 7.22 10.09 32.36
N ASP A 26 7.00 10.78 31.26
CA ASP A 26 7.39 10.36 29.91
C ASP A 26 8.22 11.49 29.31
N GLU A 27 8.99 11.15 28.30
CA GLU A 27 9.86 12.12 27.65
C GLU A 27 9.05 13.14 26.84
N GLU A 28 9.66 14.29 26.60
CA GLU A 28 9.17 15.16 25.55
C GLU A 28 9.41 14.52 24.19
N LEU A 29 8.60 14.88 23.20
CA LEU A 29 8.84 14.47 21.83
C LEU A 29 10.16 15.06 21.33
N SER A 30 10.99 14.20 20.72
CA SER A 30 12.23 14.59 20.08
C SER A 30 11.97 15.56 18.92
N GLY A 31 13.03 16.22 18.43
CA GLY A 31 12.95 17.06 17.24
C GLY A 31 12.46 16.27 16.01
N SER A 32 12.94 15.02 15.85
CA SER A 32 12.55 14.16 14.73
C SER A 32 11.08 13.73 14.82
N SER A 33 10.61 13.27 16.00
CA SER A 33 9.19 12.94 16.20
C SER A 33 8.28 14.11 15.89
N ARG A 34 8.61 15.32 16.38
CA ARG A 34 7.86 16.54 16.08
C ARG A 34 7.86 16.88 14.59
N LYS A 35 9.00 16.77 13.92
CA LYS A 35 9.11 16.95 12.46
C LYS A 35 8.15 16.03 11.71
N TRP A 36 8.12 14.73 12.04
CA TRP A 36 7.23 13.77 11.37
C TRP A 36 5.75 14.02 11.62
N LEU A 37 5.39 14.38 12.85
CA LEU A 37 4.02 14.78 13.17
C LEU A 37 3.65 16.06 12.40
N ASN A 38 4.49 17.08 12.37
CA ASN A 38 4.18 18.34 11.69
C ASN A 38 4.07 18.18 10.16
N LEU A 39 4.80 17.25 9.55
CA LEU A 39 4.71 16.96 8.10
C LEU A 39 3.38 16.34 7.68
N SER A 40 2.67 15.70 8.60
CA SER A 40 1.37 15.07 8.36
C SER A 40 0.24 15.99 8.84
N GLU A 41 0.04 17.12 8.18
CA GLU A 41 -1.10 17.99 8.49
C GLU A 41 -2.43 17.28 8.16
N THR A 42 -3.27 17.13 9.17
CA THR A 42 -4.68 16.77 9.03
C THR A 42 -5.49 18.06 9.07
N GLY A 43 -6.42 18.30 8.13
CA GLY A 43 -7.40 19.36 8.39
C GLY A 43 -8.11 20.08 7.25
N THR A 44 -8.17 19.55 6.03
CA THR A 44 -9.14 20.08 5.06
C THR A 44 -9.72 18.95 4.22
N PRO A 45 -11.06 18.86 4.07
CA PRO A 45 -11.71 17.92 3.16
C PRO A 45 -11.04 17.96 1.79
N ASN A 46 -10.66 16.80 1.28
CA ASN A 46 -10.12 16.68 -0.07
C ASN A 46 -11.14 15.90 -0.90
N GLU A 47 -11.66 16.55 -1.94
CA GLU A 47 -12.72 15.95 -2.77
C GLU A 47 -12.25 14.69 -3.47
N ALA A 48 -11.00 14.62 -3.93
CA ALA A 48 -10.45 13.44 -4.59
C ALA A 48 -10.38 12.23 -3.64
N PHE A 49 -9.98 12.44 -2.39
CA PHE A 49 -10.03 11.40 -1.37
C PHE A 49 -11.46 10.94 -1.10
N LEU A 50 -12.40 11.86 -0.85
CA LEU A 50 -13.80 11.49 -0.60
C LEU A 50 -14.41 10.78 -1.81
N PHE A 51 -14.07 11.20 -3.02
CA PHE A 51 -14.48 10.54 -4.25
C PHE A 51 -13.97 9.10 -4.31
N LEU A 52 -12.66 8.92 -4.10
CA LEU A 52 -12.04 7.60 -4.12
C LEU A 52 -12.57 6.71 -2.99
N PHE A 53 -12.71 7.24 -1.79
CA PHE A 53 -13.20 6.52 -0.61
C PHE A 53 -14.63 6.00 -0.78
N GLY A 54 -15.44 6.73 -1.58
CA GLY A 54 -16.78 6.33 -1.98
C GLY A 54 -16.89 5.75 -3.39
N ILE A 55 -15.78 5.32 -4.02
CA ILE A 55 -15.78 4.82 -5.42
C ILE A 55 -16.74 3.65 -5.65
N ALA A 56 -17.00 2.87 -4.60
CA ALA A 56 -17.88 1.70 -4.58
C ALA A 56 -19.37 2.04 -4.40
N ALA A 57 -19.74 3.32 -4.35
CA ALA A 57 -21.13 3.74 -4.17
C ALA A 57 -22.07 3.04 -5.18
N PRO A 58 -23.34 2.77 -4.83
CA PRO A 58 -24.31 2.27 -5.80
C PRO A 58 -24.35 3.14 -7.07
N GLU A 59 -24.72 2.59 -8.22
CA GLU A 59 -24.62 3.29 -9.52
C GLU A 59 -25.35 4.64 -9.56
N ASN A 60 -26.49 4.72 -8.88
CA ASN A 60 -27.33 5.91 -8.78
C ASN A 60 -26.90 6.89 -7.66
N GLU A 61 -25.77 6.62 -7.00
CA GLU A 61 -25.25 7.46 -5.92
C GLU A 61 -23.93 8.15 -6.28
N ALA A 62 -23.75 9.35 -5.76
CA ALA A 62 -22.53 10.12 -5.98
C ALA A 62 -21.39 9.63 -5.06
N PRO A 63 -20.20 9.27 -5.59
CA PRO A 63 -19.07 8.77 -4.80
C PRO A 63 -18.68 9.69 -3.64
N ILE A 64 -18.65 11.00 -3.85
CA ILE A 64 -18.29 11.97 -2.79
C ILE A 64 -19.26 11.93 -1.61
N ARG A 65 -20.57 11.78 -1.87
CA ARG A 65 -21.58 11.69 -0.80
C ARG A 65 -21.33 10.44 0.04
N TRP A 66 -21.05 9.34 -0.65
CA TRP A 66 -20.80 8.04 -0.02
C TRP A 66 -19.49 8.02 0.76
N GLY A 67 -18.43 8.61 0.21
CA GLY A 67 -17.16 8.78 0.91
C GLY A 67 -17.26 9.65 2.15
N LYS A 68 -18.07 10.73 2.13
CA LYS A 68 -18.36 11.53 3.33
C LYS A 68 -19.05 10.70 4.42
N MET A 69 -20.04 9.89 4.04
CA MET A 69 -20.74 9.01 4.96
C MET A 69 -19.79 7.99 5.59
N ARG A 70 -19.03 7.26 4.77
CA ARG A 70 -18.05 6.28 5.25
C ARG A 70 -16.98 6.92 6.14
N LEU A 71 -16.51 8.11 5.78
CA LEU A 71 -15.50 8.82 6.57
C LEU A 71 -16.05 9.19 7.96
N ALA A 72 -17.30 9.65 8.02
CA ALA A 72 -17.98 9.95 9.28
C ALA A 72 -18.19 8.68 10.12
N GLN A 73 -18.58 7.56 9.50
CA GLN A 73 -18.70 6.26 10.17
C GLN A 73 -17.36 5.80 10.74
N TYR A 74 -16.29 5.88 9.95
CA TYR A 74 -14.94 5.56 10.39
C TYR A 74 -14.51 6.42 11.59
N HIS A 75 -14.74 7.72 11.54
CA HIS A 75 -14.42 8.61 12.67
C HIS A 75 -15.24 8.28 13.92
N ALA A 76 -16.54 7.99 13.78
CA ALA A 76 -17.39 7.60 14.90
C ALA A 76 -16.90 6.31 15.59
N LEU A 77 -16.51 5.28 14.80
CA LEU A 77 -15.94 4.04 15.34
C LEU A 77 -14.65 4.30 16.12
N LEU A 78 -13.77 5.16 15.58
CA LEU A 78 -12.54 5.53 16.28
C LEU A 78 -12.80 6.28 17.60
N GLU A 79 -13.85 7.09 17.69
CA GLU A 79 -14.23 7.81 18.91
C GLU A 79 -14.79 6.89 19.99
N GLN A 80 -15.47 5.82 19.59
CA GLN A 80 -16.06 4.84 20.50
C GLN A 80 -15.05 3.82 21.03
N GLY A 81 -13.79 3.89 20.58
CA GLY A 81 -12.74 2.94 20.96
C GLY A 81 -12.97 1.53 20.42
N THR A 82 -13.95 1.37 19.52
CA THR A 82 -14.17 0.14 18.79
C THR A 82 -13.10 0.05 17.71
N GLU A 83 -12.36 -1.06 17.64
CA GLU A 83 -11.57 -1.36 16.45
C GLU A 83 -12.54 -1.25 15.25
N PRO A 84 -12.27 -0.42 14.24
CA PRO A 84 -13.06 -0.45 13.02
C PRO A 84 -12.81 -1.81 12.36
N GLY A 85 -13.54 -2.81 12.83
CA GLY A 85 -13.53 -4.15 12.26
C GLY A 85 -13.98 -4.10 10.82
N ARG A 86 -13.92 -5.26 10.17
CA ARG A 86 -14.39 -5.57 8.80
C ARG A 86 -15.81 -5.11 8.46
N ASP A 87 -16.54 -4.47 9.37
CA ASP A 87 -17.88 -3.91 9.18
C ASP A 87 -17.93 -2.69 8.24
N LEU A 88 -16.82 -1.97 8.03
CA LEU A 88 -16.76 -0.91 6.99
C LEU A 88 -16.49 -1.46 5.59
N THR A 89 -16.04 -2.72 5.48
CA THR A 89 -15.38 -3.24 4.27
C THR A 89 -16.28 -4.09 3.38
N GLY A 90 -17.50 -4.42 3.81
CA GLY A 90 -18.49 -5.13 2.99
C GLY A 90 -18.02 -6.47 2.38
N SER A 91 -16.84 -6.98 2.75
CA SER A 91 -16.25 -8.14 2.12
C SER A 91 -16.91 -9.39 2.71
N ALA A 92 -17.90 -9.92 2.01
CA ALA A 92 -18.43 -11.25 2.25
C ALA A 92 -17.30 -12.28 2.01
N GLN A 93 -16.68 -12.75 3.09
CA GLN A 93 -16.13 -14.10 3.07
C GLN A 93 -17.30 -15.09 3.14
N PRO A 94 -17.20 -16.27 2.50
CA PRO A 94 -18.21 -17.30 2.64
C PRO A 94 -18.34 -17.62 4.13
N ALA A 95 -19.57 -17.48 4.64
CA ALA A 95 -19.88 -17.74 6.03
C ALA A 95 -19.31 -19.09 6.45
N ASP A 96 -18.47 -19.08 7.49
CA ASP A 96 -18.13 -20.28 8.22
C ASP A 96 -19.45 -20.83 8.81
N PRO A 97 -19.93 -22.01 8.40
CA PRO A 97 -21.29 -22.47 8.74
C PRO A 97 -21.50 -22.72 10.24
N GLU A 98 -20.46 -22.63 11.06
CA GLU A 98 -20.54 -22.77 12.52
C GLU A 98 -20.60 -21.46 13.31
N HIS A 99 -20.37 -20.30 12.70
CA HIS A 99 -20.58 -19.01 13.36
C HIS A 99 -22.00 -18.50 13.06
N LYS A 100 -22.93 -18.83 13.97
CA LYS A 100 -24.22 -18.14 14.04
C LYS A 100 -23.96 -16.65 14.17
N ASP A 101 -24.24 -15.95 13.09
CA ASP A 101 -24.23 -14.50 12.98
C ASP A 101 -25.12 -13.92 14.10
N THR A 102 -24.44 -13.48 15.15
CA THR A 102 -25.02 -12.71 16.26
C THR A 102 -24.42 -11.31 16.26
N SER A 103 -24.07 -10.78 15.07
CA SER A 103 -23.74 -9.36 14.88
C SER A 103 -24.99 -8.46 14.88
N GLU A 104 -26.07 -8.87 15.56
CA GLU A 104 -27.08 -7.95 16.06
C GLU A 104 -26.53 -7.24 17.31
N GLY A 105 -25.77 -6.18 17.10
CA GLY A 105 -25.55 -5.21 18.18
C GLY A 105 -24.20 -4.56 18.20
N LEU A 106 -24.01 -3.53 17.36
CA LEU A 106 -23.40 -2.25 17.73
C LEU A 106 -23.78 -1.27 16.61
N PHE A 107 -24.64 -0.30 16.91
CA PHE A 107 -25.32 0.69 16.04
C PHE A 107 -26.64 0.25 15.36
N PRO A 108 -27.80 0.42 16.04
CA PRO A 108 -29.09 0.46 15.36
C PRO A 108 -29.22 1.84 14.68
N GLY A 109 -28.75 1.93 13.43
CA GLY A 109 -28.90 3.14 12.64
C GLY A 109 -27.95 3.19 11.45
N GLN A 110 -28.47 2.79 10.28
CA GLN A 110 -27.86 2.99 8.95
C GLN A 110 -26.66 2.12 8.58
N ARG A 111 -26.79 0.78 8.66
CA ARG A 111 -26.39 -0.04 7.50
C ARG A 111 -27.32 0.39 6.36
N THR A 112 -26.92 1.35 5.53
CA THR A 112 -27.66 1.58 4.28
C THR A 112 -27.55 0.28 3.49
N ALA A 113 -28.67 -0.43 3.37
CA ALA A 113 -28.87 -1.63 2.56
C ALA A 113 -28.68 -1.37 1.04
N ALA A 114 -27.93 -0.34 0.66
CA ALA A 114 -27.59 -0.05 -0.71
C ALA A 114 -26.32 -0.84 -1.05
N LYS A 115 -26.49 -1.88 -1.86
CA LYS A 115 -25.42 -2.76 -2.32
C LYS A 115 -24.39 -1.93 -3.09
N GLU A 116 -23.13 -2.03 -2.69
CA GLU A 116 -21.99 -1.49 -3.46
C GLU A 116 -22.04 -1.99 -4.90
N ILE A 117 -21.44 -1.24 -5.83
CA ILE A 117 -21.15 -1.81 -7.15
C ILE A 117 -20.28 -3.04 -6.96
N GLU A 118 -20.54 -4.09 -7.75
CA GLU A 118 -19.77 -5.32 -7.62
C GLU A 118 -18.32 -5.10 -8.09
N LEU A 119 -17.36 -5.62 -7.33
CA LEU A 119 -15.96 -5.59 -7.75
C LEU A 119 -15.79 -6.53 -8.95
N PRO A 120 -15.24 -6.07 -10.09
CA PRO A 120 -15.11 -6.90 -11.27
C PRO A 120 -14.32 -8.19 -10.98
N GLN A 121 -14.81 -9.32 -11.50
CA GLN A 121 -14.20 -10.63 -11.34
C GLN A 121 -13.91 -11.29 -12.70
N GLY A 122 -13.15 -12.39 -12.68
CA GLY A 122 -12.92 -13.24 -13.86
C GLY A 122 -11.48 -13.23 -14.37
N GLY A 123 -11.26 -13.93 -15.49
CA GLY A 123 -9.92 -14.22 -16.00
C GLY A 123 -9.07 -12.99 -16.35
N TYR A 124 -9.71 -11.88 -16.71
CA TYR A 124 -9.05 -10.60 -17.06
C TYR A 124 -8.63 -9.76 -15.83
N PHE A 125 -9.11 -10.13 -14.64
CA PHE A 125 -8.74 -9.50 -13.36
C PHE A 125 -7.74 -10.34 -12.56
N CYS A 126 -6.94 -11.15 -13.27
CA CYS A 126 -5.88 -11.97 -12.70
C CYS A 126 -4.78 -11.15 -12.00
N SER A 127 -4.18 -11.79 -11.00
CA SER A 127 -2.96 -11.33 -10.36
C SER A 127 -1.77 -11.54 -11.29
N ARG A 128 -0.88 -10.55 -11.36
CA ARG A 128 0.39 -10.64 -12.08
C ARG A 128 1.28 -11.81 -11.64
N ARG A 129 1.08 -12.32 -10.43
CA ARG A 129 1.81 -13.49 -9.92
C ARG A 129 1.42 -14.78 -10.67
N GLU A 130 0.28 -14.78 -11.35
CA GLU A 130 -0.19 -15.92 -12.13
C GLU A 130 0.58 -16.01 -13.46
N PRO A 131 1.20 -17.16 -13.79
CA PRO A 131 2.10 -17.32 -14.93
C PRO A 131 1.50 -16.95 -16.31
N ASP A 132 0.19 -17.07 -16.47
CA ASP A 132 -0.56 -16.89 -17.71
C ASP A 132 -1.38 -15.59 -17.76
N CYS A 133 -1.25 -14.73 -16.73
CA CYS A 133 -2.09 -13.53 -16.62
C CYS A 133 -1.93 -12.61 -17.85
N ILE A 134 -0.69 -12.30 -18.26
CA ILE A 134 -0.43 -11.46 -19.44
C ILE A 134 -1.06 -12.07 -20.71
N THR A 135 -0.94 -13.39 -20.88
CA THR A 135 -1.54 -14.10 -22.02
C THR A 135 -3.05 -13.95 -22.03
N ARG A 136 -3.71 -14.10 -20.86
CA ARG A 136 -5.15 -13.87 -20.72
C ARG A 136 -5.55 -12.42 -21.03
N LEU A 137 -4.79 -11.43 -20.54
CA LEU A 137 -5.08 -10.02 -20.85
C LEU A 137 -5.02 -9.75 -22.35
N LEU A 138 -4.02 -10.27 -23.05
CA LEU A 138 -3.83 -10.08 -24.49
C LEU A 138 -4.88 -10.81 -25.35
N ALA A 139 -5.57 -11.79 -24.78
CA ALA A 139 -6.62 -12.53 -25.47
C ALA A 139 -7.98 -11.82 -25.51
N ILE A 140 -8.12 -10.66 -24.85
CA ILE A 140 -9.39 -9.93 -24.81
C ILE A 140 -9.84 -9.51 -26.23
N THR A 141 -11.10 -9.78 -26.56
CA THR A 141 -11.70 -9.36 -27.83
C THR A 141 -12.42 -8.00 -27.71
N ALA A 142 -12.77 -7.40 -28.85
CA ALA A 142 -13.58 -6.18 -28.86
C ALA A 142 -14.97 -6.42 -28.23
N ASP A 143 -15.57 -7.59 -28.45
CA ASP A 143 -16.86 -7.96 -27.87
C ASP A 143 -16.76 -8.17 -26.36
N ASP A 144 -15.71 -8.85 -25.87
CA ASP A 144 -15.44 -8.99 -24.43
C ASP A 144 -15.29 -7.61 -23.78
N MET A 145 -14.53 -6.71 -24.40
CA MET A 145 -14.31 -5.36 -23.87
C MET A 145 -15.59 -4.53 -23.90
N LYS A 146 -16.44 -4.70 -24.92
CA LYS A 146 -17.76 -4.05 -24.97
C LYS A 146 -18.63 -4.52 -23.81
N GLN A 147 -18.72 -5.83 -23.59
CA GLN A 147 -19.49 -6.42 -22.49
C GLN A 147 -18.95 -5.94 -21.13
N LEU A 148 -17.64 -6.06 -20.89
CA LEU A 148 -17.01 -5.60 -19.63
C LEU A 148 -17.22 -4.10 -19.40
N GLY A 149 -17.17 -3.30 -20.47
CA GLY A 149 -17.41 -1.86 -20.41
C GLY A 149 -18.86 -1.49 -20.10
N GLU A 150 -19.83 -2.30 -20.53
CA GLU A 150 -21.24 -2.14 -20.18
C GLU A 150 -21.51 -2.57 -18.73
N GLU A 151 -21.02 -3.75 -18.32
CA GLU A 151 -21.18 -4.30 -16.98
C GLU A 151 -20.50 -3.45 -15.89
N ASN A 152 -19.38 -2.80 -16.22
CA ASN A 152 -18.57 -2.05 -15.25
C ASN A 152 -18.51 -0.55 -15.57
N ARG A 153 -19.52 -0.03 -16.28
CA ARG A 153 -19.57 1.37 -16.74
C ARG A 153 -19.34 2.35 -15.61
N ALA A 154 -20.07 2.20 -14.50
CA ALA A 154 -19.98 3.10 -13.36
C ALA A 154 -18.57 3.15 -12.77
N LEU A 155 -17.92 1.99 -12.59
CA LEU A 155 -16.55 1.93 -12.06
C LEU A 155 -15.55 2.59 -13.00
N ARG A 156 -15.68 2.32 -14.30
CA ARG A 156 -14.78 2.86 -15.32
C ARG A 156 -14.85 4.38 -15.37
N GLU A 157 -16.06 4.96 -15.46
CA GLU A 157 -16.28 6.40 -15.46
C GLU A 157 -15.73 7.05 -14.18
N ARG A 158 -15.92 6.41 -13.03
CA ARG A 158 -15.41 6.91 -11.74
C ARG A 158 -13.90 6.88 -11.66
N VAL A 159 -13.23 5.83 -12.13
CA VAL A 159 -11.76 5.82 -12.17
C VAL A 159 -11.22 6.87 -13.13
N GLN A 160 -11.83 7.02 -14.31
CA GLN A 160 -11.45 8.08 -15.25
C GLN A 160 -11.59 9.47 -14.61
N GLN A 161 -12.70 9.73 -13.91
CA GLN A 161 -12.92 10.97 -13.17
C GLN A 161 -11.89 11.15 -12.05
N PHE A 162 -11.61 10.10 -11.28
CA PHE A 162 -10.62 10.13 -10.21
C PHE A 162 -9.23 10.52 -10.74
N LEU A 163 -8.84 9.95 -11.89
CA LEU A 163 -7.56 10.24 -12.53
C LEU A 163 -7.41 11.72 -12.96
N MET A 164 -8.52 12.45 -13.12
CA MET A 164 -8.51 13.87 -13.47
C MET A 164 -8.16 14.78 -12.30
N PHE A 165 -8.35 14.37 -11.04
CA PHE A 165 -8.03 15.24 -9.90
C PHE A 165 -6.55 15.63 -9.85
N ASP A 166 -6.28 16.92 -9.62
CA ASP A 166 -4.93 17.49 -9.50
C ASP A 166 -4.36 17.49 -8.08
N SER A 167 -5.19 17.13 -7.10
CA SER A 167 -4.78 17.01 -5.71
C SER A 167 -5.41 15.77 -5.10
N TYR A 168 -4.65 15.07 -4.26
CA TYR A 168 -5.13 14.00 -3.42
C TYR A 168 -4.49 14.14 -2.05
N ARG A 169 -5.31 13.99 -1.02
CA ARG A 169 -4.85 13.93 0.36
C ARG A 169 -5.85 13.16 1.18
N THR A 170 -5.40 12.09 1.80
CA THR A 170 -6.21 11.24 2.66
C THR A 170 -6.63 12.02 3.90
N THR A 171 -7.93 12.20 4.10
CA THR A 171 -8.49 12.94 5.25
C THR A 171 -9.03 12.03 6.35
N ALA A 172 -8.99 10.71 6.15
CA ALA A 172 -9.14 9.76 7.24
C ALA A 172 -8.08 10.05 8.32
N LEU A 173 -8.49 9.91 9.58
CA LEU A 173 -7.55 9.98 10.70
C LEU A 173 -6.55 8.84 10.52
N PRO A 174 -5.22 9.09 10.51
CA PRO A 174 -4.26 8.02 10.38
C PRO A 174 -4.40 7.04 11.55
N ASP A 175 -4.59 5.77 11.22
CA ASP A 175 -4.70 4.67 12.18
C ASP A 175 -4.20 3.39 11.50
N ILE A 176 -3.77 2.40 12.26
CA ILE A 176 -3.28 1.13 11.72
C ILE A 176 -4.40 0.30 11.09
N GLN A 177 -5.66 0.56 11.46
CA GLN A 177 -6.87 -0.06 10.91
C GLN A 177 -7.60 0.85 9.91
N GLU A 178 -6.88 1.72 9.20
CA GLU A 178 -7.51 2.53 8.17
C GLU A 178 -8.13 1.63 7.07
N PRO A 179 -9.39 1.85 6.65
CA PRO A 179 -10.01 1.06 5.59
C PRO A 179 -9.36 1.35 4.23
N PHE A 180 -9.11 0.31 3.44
CA PHE A 180 -8.39 0.41 2.15
C PHE A 180 -9.12 -0.22 0.96
N ASP A 181 -10.37 -0.68 1.10
CA ASP A 181 -11.03 -1.48 0.05
C ASP A 181 -11.25 -0.72 -1.26
N TYR A 182 -11.36 0.60 -1.17
CA TYR A 182 -11.43 1.48 -2.33
C TYR A 182 -10.24 1.32 -3.29
N LEU A 183 -9.09 0.85 -2.79
CA LEU A 183 -7.92 0.58 -3.61
C LEU A 183 -8.10 -0.64 -4.52
N PHE A 184 -8.93 -1.62 -4.14
CA PHE A 184 -9.28 -2.75 -5.01
C PHE A 184 -10.09 -2.28 -6.21
N TYR A 185 -11.08 -1.39 -5.99
CA TYR A 185 -11.86 -0.77 -7.06
C TYR A 185 -10.98 0.11 -7.97
N LEU A 186 -10.05 0.88 -7.40
CA LEU A 186 -9.09 1.64 -8.19
C LEU A 186 -8.25 0.72 -9.09
N SER A 187 -7.71 -0.36 -8.53
CA SER A 187 -6.91 -1.31 -9.31
C SER A 187 -7.75 -2.00 -10.41
N ALA A 188 -8.99 -2.37 -10.12
CA ALA A 188 -9.88 -2.98 -11.10
C ALA A 188 -10.27 -2.01 -12.22
N GLY A 189 -10.56 -0.74 -11.91
CA GLY A 189 -10.85 0.25 -12.95
C GLY A 189 -9.62 0.63 -13.78
N LEU A 190 -8.43 0.68 -13.19
CA LEU A 190 -7.18 0.84 -13.96
C LEU A 190 -6.94 -0.37 -14.88
N ARG A 191 -7.29 -1.58 -14.43
CA ARG A 191 -7.25 -2.78 -15.28
C ARG A 191 -8.24 -2.69 -16.45
N LEU A 192 -9.44 -2.13 -16.26
CA LEU A 192 -10.38 -1.87 -17.36
C LEU A 192 -9.82 -0.92 -18.42
N GLU A 193 -9.10 0.15 -18.00
CA GLU A 193 -8.44 1.06 -18.95
C GLU A 193 -7.31 0.35 -19.72
N LEU A 194 -6.53 -0.49 -19.04
CA LEU A 194 -5.50 -1.31 -19.68
C LEU A 194 -6.10 -2.27 -20.73
N LEU A 195 -7.17 -2.96 -20.37
CA LEU A 195 -7.90 -3.89 -21.25
C LEU A 195 -8.50 -3.16 -22.47
N GLY A 196 -9.01 -1.95 -22.28
CA GLY A 196 -9.49 -1.11 -23.38
C GLY A 196 -8.41 -0.81 -24.41
N ALA A 197 -7.18 -0.53 -23.96
CA ALA A 197 -6.05 -0.32 -24.86
C ALA A 197 -5.64 -1.62 -25.60
N ILE A 198 -5.69 -2.77 -24.93
CA ILE A 198 -5.41 -4.06 -25.56
C ILE A 198 -6.48 -4.39 -26.63
N ALA A 199 -7.76 -4.13 -26.35
CA ALA A 199 -8.84 -4.34 -27.32
C ALA A 199 -8.68 -3.46 -28.57
N LEU A 200 -8.22 -2.21 -28.43
CA LEU A 200 -7.85 -1.37 -29.57
C LEU A 200 -6.73 -2.01 -30.39
N TYR A 201 -5.69 -2.52 -29.75
CA TYR A 201 -4.59 -3.20 -30.43
C TYR A 201 -5.09 -4.45 -31.20
N ASN A 202 -5.97 -5.24 -30.59
CA ASN A 202 -6.54 -6.45 -31.21
C ASN A 202 -7.53 -6.15 -32.36
N THR A 203 -7.89 -4.89 -32.60
CA THR A 203 -8.70 -4.44 -33.74
C THR A 203 -7.88 -3.69 -34.80
N ASP A 204 -6.59 -4.00 -34.91
CA ASP A 204 -5.63 -3.39 -35.83
C ASP A 204 -5.49 -1.86 -35.65
N GLN A 205 -5.65 -1.35 -34.42
CA GLN A 205 -5.44 0.06 -34.07
C GLN A 205 -4.24 0.25 -33.10
N PRO A 206 -3.00 -0.09 -33.52
CA PRO A 206 -1.84 -0.04 -32.65
C PRO A 206 -1.46 1.38 -32.20
N GLY A 207 -1.64 2.39 -33.06
CA GLY A 207 -1.39 3.80 -32.71
C GLY A 207 -2.29 4.28 -31.56
N PRO A 208 -3.63 4.19 -31.70
CA PRO A 208 -4.56 4.49 -30.62
C PRO A 208 -4.32 3.68 -29.34
N ALA A 209 -3.99 2.39 -29.44
CA ALA A 209 -3.66 1.55 -28.28
C ALA A 209 -2.43 2.08 -27.52
N VAL A 210 -1.35 2.40 -28.23
CA VAL A 210 -0.15 2.97 -27.61
C VAL A 210 -0.42 4.34 -27.01
N HIS A 211 -1.19 5.19 -27.69
CA HIS A 211 -1.58 6.48 -27.13
C HIS A 211 -2.37 6.32 -25.83
N ALA A 212 -3.35 5.42 -25.79
CA ALA A 212 -4.13 5.12 -24.58
C ALA A 212 -3.26 4.61 -23.41
N LEU A 213 -2.26 3.76 -23.69
CA LEU A 213 -1.32 3.26 -22.67
C LEU A 213 -0.40 4.37 -22.14
N LEU A 214 0.10 5.24 -23.02
CA LEU A 214 0.92 6.39 -22.62
C LEU A 214 0.12 7.39 -21.79
N ASP A 215 -1.13 7.65 -22.16
CA ASP A 215 -2.05 8.48 -21.38
C ASP A 215 -2.36 7.87 -20.01
N LEU A 216 -2.61 6.56 -19.95
CA LEU A 216 -2.80 5.84 -18.69
C LEU A 216 -1.54 5.92 -17.81
N LEU A 217 -0.36 5.77 -18.40
CA LEU A 217 0.92 5.90 -17.70
C LEU A 217 1.12 7.32 -17.16
N ALA A 218 0.83 8.36 -17.95
CA ALA A 218 0.93 9.76 -17.51
C ALA A 218 -0.03 10.07 -16.34
N ARG A 219 -1.28 9.60 -16.42
CA ARG A 219 -2.28 9.77 -15.35
C ARG A 219 -1.88 9.02 -14.08
N THR A 220 -1.41 7.77 -14.20
CA THR A 220 -0.97 6.99 -13.04
C THR A 220 0.30 7.56 -12.42
N ARG A 221 1.25 8.09 -13.19
CA ARG A 221 2.41 8.85 -12.68
C ARG A 221 2.02 10.05 -11.85
N LYS A 222 1.08 10.86 -12.34
CA LYS A 222 0.51 11.97 -11.56
C LYS A 222 -0.02 11.47 -10.22
N HIS A 223 -0.79 10.39 -10.22
CA HIS A 223 -1.32 9.82 -8.98
C HIS A 223 -0.24 9.18 -8.09
N LEU A 224 0.84 8.63 -8.65
CA LEU A 224 1.98 8.13 -7.87
C LEU A 224 2.60 9.24 -7.00
N LYS A 225 2.67 10.46 -7.54
CA LYS A 225 3.13 11.66 -6.81
C LYS A 225 2.11 12.15 -5.77
N LEU A 226 0.81 11.99 -6.05
CA LEU A 226 -0.27 12.52 -5.21
C LEU A 226 -0.64 11.60 -4.04
N GLN A 227 -0.50 10.27 -4.19
CA GLN A 227 -0.81 9.30 -3.14
C GLN A 227 0.00 9.56 -1.87
N ASP A 228 -0.68 9.53 -0.72
CA ASP A 228 -0.09 9.82 0.58
C ASP A 228 -0.14 8.62 1.57
N THR A 229 -0.40 7.42 1.06
CA THR A 229 -0.32 6.13 1.78
C THR A 229 0.62 5.16 1.04
N PHE A 230 1.32 4.27 1.77
CA PHE A 230 2.22 3.30 1.14
C PHE A 230 1.46 2.34 0.24
N LEU A 231 0.29 1.86 0.70
CA LEU A 231 -0.54 0.94 -0.06
C LEU A 231 -1.10 1.58 -1.33
N GLY A 232 -1.59 2.83 -1.26
CA GLY A 232 -2.07 3.57 -2.43
C GLY A 232 -0.97 3.74 -3.48
N ARG A 233 0.24 4.11 -3.05
CA ARG A 233 1.38 4.23 -3.96
C ARG A 233 1.79 2.88 -4.56
N ALA A 234 1.72 1.80 -3.78
CA ALA A 234 2.02 0.45 -4.26
C ALA A 234 1.03 -0.04 -5.33
N VAL A 235 -0.26 0.27 -5.18
CA VAL A 235 -1.30 -0.04 -6.17
C VAL A 235 -1.05 0.71 -7.47
N VAL A 236 -0.78 2.02 -7.41
CA VAL A 236 -0.48 2.82 -8.60
C VAL A 236 0.80 2.34 -9.28
N ALA A 237 1.88 2.11 -8.52
CA ALA A 237 3.14 1.59 -9.04
C ALA A 237 2.99 0.23 -9.74
N SER A 238 2.16 -0.67 -9.18
CA SER A 238 1.89 -1.97 -9.80
C SER A 238 1.13 -1.84 -11.12
N ASN A 239 0.13 -0.95 -11.19
CA ASN A 239 -0.61 -0.69 -12.42
C ASN A 239 0.26 -0.03 -13.50
N MET A 240 1.20 0.84 -13.11
CA MET A 240 2.21 1.38 -14.02
C MET A 240 3.11 0.26 -14.58
N ALA A 241 3.52 -0.68 -13.74
CA ALA A 241 4.31 -1.82 -14.19
C ALA A 241 3.52 -2.68 -15.22
N ASP A 242 2.25 -2.96 -14.97
CA ASP A 242 1.40 -3.70 -15.93
C ASP A 242 1.26 -2.93 -17.25
N THR A 243 1.08 -1.61 -17.18
CA THR A 243 0.99 -0.74 -18.36
C THR A 243 2.27 -0.80 -19.19
N LEU A 244 3.45 -0.76 -18.55
CA LEU A 244 4.74 -0.85 -19.22
C LEU A 244 4.95 -2.21 -19.91
N ASP A 245 4.46 -3.30 -19.33
CA ASP A 245 4.56 -4.63 -19.93
C ASP A 245 3.74 -4.74 -21.21
N ILE A 246 2.48 -4.28 -21.16
CA ILE A 246 1.60 -4.27 -22.31
C ILE A 246 2.15 -3.33 -23.39
N LEU A 247 2.67 -2.16 -22.99
CA LEU A 247 3.30 -1.23 -23.90
C LEU A 247 4.55 -1.83 -24.57
N ALA A 248 5.37 -2.61 -23.86
CA ALA A 248 6.52 -3.29 -24.44
C ALA A 248 6.10 -4.31 -25.50
N LEU A 249 5.08 -5.11 -25.20
CA LEU A 249 4.57 -6.15 -26.09
C LEU A 249 3.92 -5.58 -27.35
N ILE A 250 3.13 -4.51 -27.22
CA ILE A 250 2.48 -3.85 -28.36
C ILE A 250 3.50 -3.06 -29.19
N SER A 251 4.36 -2.26 -28.56
CA SER A 251 5.30 -1.39 -29.28
C SER A 251 6.36 -2.17 -30.05
N SER A 252 6.79 -3.34 -29.57
CA SER A 252 7.76 -4.19 -30.28
C SER A 252 7.24 -4.76 -31.61
N ARG A 253 5.92 -4.75 -31.84
CA ARG A 253 5.29 -5.33 -33.04
C ARG A 253 4.81 -4.31 -34.05
N SER A 254 4.51 -3.08 -33.60
CA SER A 254 3.62 -2.21 -34.37
C SER A 254 3.95 -0.72 -34.32
N VAL A 255 4.97 -0.30 -33.58
CA VAL A 255 5.30 1.14 -33.39
C VAL A 255 6.79 1.38 -33.65
N PRO A 256 7.17 2.55 -34.20
CA PRO A 256 8.56 2.89 -34.50
C PRO A 256 9.52 2.73 -33.33
N GLU A 257 10.76 2.35 -33.68
CA GLU A 257 11.90 2.33 -32.78
C GLU A 257 12.08 3.68 -32.07
N GLY A 258 12.43 3.64 -30.79
CA GLY A 258 12.75 4.85 -30.01
C GLY A 258 11.65 5.36 -29.07
N LEU A 259 10.51 4.66 -28.92
CA LEU A 259 9.57 5.01 -27.84
C LEU A 259 10.25 4.82 -26.47
N THR A 260 10.35 5.90 -25.70
CA THR A 260 10.93 5.94 -24.35
C THR A 260 9.98 6.57 -23.35
N VAL A 261 10.15 6.22 -22.08
CA VAL A 261 9.46 6.79 -20.92
C VAL A 261 10.51 7.37 -19.98
N ASP A 262 10.27 8.58 -19.46
CA ASP A 262 11.18 9.22 -18.52
C ASP A 262 11.32 8.42 -17.23
N GLN A 263 12.50 8.44 -16.62
CA GLN A 263 12.70 7.86 -15.28
C GLN A 263 11.79 8.55 -14.24
N LEU A 264 11.57 7.91 -13.11
CA LEU A 264 10.85 8.51 -11.99
C LEU A 264 11.64 9.72 -11.45
N THR A 265 10.92 10.82 -11.30
CA THR A 265 11.41 12.06 -10.69
C THR A 265 11.68 11.87 -9.20
N VAL A 266 12.37 12.84 -8.59
CA VAL A 266 12.61 12.85 -7.14
C VAL A 266 11.28 12.93 -6.38
N GLU A 267 10.31 13.73 -6.83
CA GLU A 267 8.99 13.81 -6.17
C GLU A 267 8.22 12.49 -6.28
N GLU A 268 8.35 11.76 -7.39
CA GLU A 268 7.72 10.44 -7.57
C GLU A 268 8.39 9.34 -6.75
N ARG A 269 9.62 9.53 -6.26
CA ARG A 269 10.32 8.60 -5.36
C ARG A 269 10.23 8.99 -3.89
N ASP A 270 10.14 10.27 -3.57
CA ASP A 270 10.15 10.79 -2.20
C ASP A 270 8.99 10.25 -1.37
N VAL A 271 9.31 9.55 -0.28
CA VAL A 271 8.32 8.93 0.63
C VAL A 271 8.02 9.77 1.87
N ARG A 272 8.63 10.94 2.06
CA ARG A 272 8.51 11.73 3.32
C ARG A 272 7.05 11.98 3.73
N ARG A 273 6.18 12.38 2.81
CA ARG A 273 4.77 12.65 3.14
C ARG A 273 4.02 11.39 3.61
N ILE A 274 4.30 10.26 2.96
CA ILE A 274 3.69 8.96 3.28
C ILE A 274 4.22 8.46 4.63
N ALA A 275 5.55 8.49 4.79
CA ALA A 275 6.23 8.16 6.02
C ALA A 275 5.72 8.99 7.22
N ALA A 276 5.47 10.29 7.02
CA ALA A 276 4.87 11.16 8.03
C ALA A 276 3.46 10.71 8.45
N ARG A 277 2.62 10.30 7.48
CA ARG A 277 1.27 9.80 7.75
C ARG A 277 1.32 8.50 8.54
N GLU A 278 2.14 7.55 8.13
CA GLU A 278 2.34 6.30 8.85
C GLU A 278 2.86 6.52 10.27
N PHE A 279 3.87 7.40 10.44
CA PHE A 279 4.39 7.75 11.76
C PHE A 279 3.30 8.32 12.66
N ARG A 280 2.44 9.18 12.11
CA ARG A 280 1.28 9.72 12.85
C ARG A 280 0.27 8.64 13.22
N GLY A 281 0.01 7.67 12.34
CA GLY A 281 -0.84 6.52 12.63
C GLY A 281 -0.32 5.70 13.81
N HIS A 282 0.97 5.34 13.77
CA HIS A 282 1.64 4.65 14.87
C HIS A 282 1.63 5.50 16.15
N TYR A 283 1.92 6.80 16.07
CA TYR A 283 1.88 7.67 17.24
C TYR A 283 0.49 7.76 17.87
N ARG A 284 -0.57 7.84 17.05
CA ARG A 284 -1.95 7.85 17.55
C ARG A 284 -2.26 6.54 18.28
N LEU A 285 -1.86 5.40 17.75
CA LEU A 285 -1.99 4.10 18.42
C LEU A 285 -1.28 4.11 19.77
N LEU A 286 0.00 4.53 19.81
CA LEU A 286 0.76 4.64 21.05
C LEU A 286 0.06 5.56 22.08
N ARG A 287 -0.56 6.66 21.64
CA ARG A 287 -1.32 7.55 22.53
C ARG A 287 -2.62 6.92 23.04
N LYS A 288 -3.31 6.10 22.25
CA LYS A 288 -4.51 5.35 22.69
C LYS A 288 -4.19 4.30 23.76
N MET A 289 -2.98 3.76 23.74
CA MET A 289 -2.49 2.77 24.72
C MET A 289 -2.07 3.41 26.06
N ASP A 290 -1.80 4.71 26.08
CA ASP A 290 -1.33 5.42 27.28
C ASP A 290 -2.38 5.37 28.39
N ARG A 291 -2.00 4.80 29.54
CA ARG A 291 -2.90 4.60 30.71
C ARG A 291 -4.17 3.81 30.40
N ASN A 292 -4.19 3.04 29.31
CA ASN A 292 -5.34 2.26 28.89
C ASN A 292 -5.08 0.75 29.09
N PRO A 293 -5.53 0.15 30.20
CA PRO A 293 -5.32 -1.27 30.50
C PRO A 293 -6.09 -2.21 29.56
N GLY A 294 -7.28 -1.79 29.11
CA GLY A 294 -8.15 -2.58 28.23
C GLY A 294 -7.51 -2.90 26.88
N PHE A 295 -6.47 -2.17 26.49
CA PHE A 295 -5.69 -2.47 25.31
C PHE A 295 -4.83 -3.75 25.46
N PHE A 296 -4.44 -4.11 26.68
CA PHE A 296 -3.55 -5.24 26.97
C PHE A 296 -4.26 -6.43 27.61
N ALA A 297 -5.38 -6.19 28.30
CA ALA A 297 -6.23 -7.22 28.90
C ALA A 297 -7.66 -6.70 29.01
N GLU A 298 -8.62 -7.35 28.34
CA GLU A 298 -10.02 -6.91 28.30
C GLU A 298 -10.78 -7.16 29.62
N ASP A 299 -10.31 -8.09 30.46
CA ASP A 299 -11.07 -8.58 31.63
C ASP A 299 -10.42 -8.31 33.00
N GLU A 300 -9.26 -7.64 33.06
CA GLU A 300 -8.58 -7.35 34.33
C GLU A 300 -8.65 -5.87 34.72
N PRO A 301 -9.02 -5.53 35.98
CA PRO A 301 -9.04 -4.15 36.47
C PRO A 301 -7.62 -3.65 36.77
N VAL A 302 -6.76 -3.60 35.75
CA VAL A 302 -5.41 -3.06 35.86
C VAL A 302 -5.50 -1.53 35.89
N PRO A 303 -4.99 -0.83 36.91
CA PRO A 303 -5.04 0.63 36.93
C PRO A 303 -4.17 1.25 35.82
N GLY A 304 -4.62 2.35 35.20
CA GLY A 304 -3.86 3.02 34.13
C GLY A 304 -2.46 3.51 34.53
N TRP A 305 -2.22 3.79 35.82
CA TRP A 305 -0.88 4.14 36.32
C TRP A 305 0.13 2.99 36.20
N TYR A 306 -0.34 1.74 36.22
CA TYR A 306 0.48 0.54 36.03
C TYR A 306 0.94 0.44 34.56
N VAL A 307 0.02 0.64 33.62
CA VAL A 307 0.36 0.75 32.19
C VAL A 307 1.40 1.85 31.96
N ARG A 308 1.17 3.03 32.56
CA ARG A 308 2.11 4.15 32.45
C ARG A 308 3.50 3.86 33.01
N LEU A 309 3.62 2.98 34.00
CA LEU A 309 4.91 2.59 34.56
C LEU A 309 5.75 1.79 33.56
N LEU A 310 5.10 0.96 32.75
CA LEU A 310 5.73 0.02 31.82
C LEU A 310 5.75 0.50 30.37
N PHE A 311 4.95 1.52 30.04
CA PHE A 311 4.78 2.02 28.68
C PHE A 311 4.86 3.56 28.63
N LYS A 312 5.72 4.05 27.74
CA LYS A 312 6.01 5.47 27.50
C LYS A 312 5.80 5.80 26.02
N PRO A 313 4.64 6.35 25.63
CA PRO A 313 4.33 6.60 24.22
C PRO A 313 5.30 7.57 23.55
N ASN A 314 5.74 8.64 24.22
CA ASN A 314 6.67 9.58 23.58
C ASN A 314 8.08 8.98 23.48
N MET A 315 8.58 8.32 24.53
CA MET A 315 9.85 7.59 24.48
C MET A 315 9.86 6.53 23.36
N THR A 316 8.76 5.79 23.21
CA THR A 316 8.58 4.80 22.13
C THR A 316 8.57 5.48 20.75
N ALA A 317 7.84 6.59 20.60
CA ALA A 317 7.81 7.34 19.34
C ALA A 317 9.17 7.93 18.98
N ASN A 318 9.90 8.45 19.97
CA ASN A 318 11.26 8.98 19.81
C ASN A 318 12.22 7.91 19.29
N ALA A 319 12.18 6.71 19.87
CA ALA A 319 12.99 5.59 19.43
C ALA A 319 12.65 5.10 18.02
N MET A 320 11.39 5.25 17.60
CA MET A 320 10.92 4.87 16.28
C MET A 320 11.27 5.91 15.20
N ALA A 321 11.35 7.21 15.52
CA ALA A 321 11.53 8.27 14.53
C ALA A 321 12.76 8.12 13.60
N PRO A 322 13.93 7.65 14.06
CA PRO A 322 15.10 7.41 13.20
C PRO A 322 14.85 6.40 12.07
N VAL A 323 13.93 5.44 12.26
CA VAL A 323 13.51 4.49 11.21
C VAL A 323 12.92 5.25 10.02
N TYR A 324 12.12 6.27 10.30
CA TYR A 324 11.44 7.10 9.29
C TYR A 324 12.40 8.10 8.63
N ASP A 325 13.35 8.67 9.39
CA ASP A 325 14.44 9.46 8.81
C ASP A 325 15.24 8.63 7.80
N ARG A 326 15.63 7.41 8.19
CA ARG A 326 16.34 6.51 7.29
C ARG A 326 15.51 6.10 6.08
N LEU A 327 14.20 5.87 6.25
CA LEU A 327 13.31 5.55 5.14
C LEU A 327 13.24 6.66 4.09
N ALA A 328 13.17 7.92 4.55
CA ALA A 328 13.21 9.08 3.67
C ALA A 328 14.55 9.20 2.92
N GLU A 329 15.67 9.00 3.61
CA GLU A 329 17.00 8.96 2.96
C GLU A 329 17.06 7.89 1.87
N LEU A 330 16.67 6.65 2.21
CA LEU A 330 16.69 5.52 1.28
C LEU A 330 15.86 5.81 0.02
N SER A 331 14.75 6.52 0.13
CA SER A 331 13.88 6.85 -1.01
C SER A 331 14.50 7.77 -2.05
N LEU A 332 15.54 8.51 -1.66
CA LEU A 332 16.24 9.47 -2.51
C LEU A 332 17.56 8.90 -3.04
N MET A 333 17.93 7.69 -2.66
CA MET A 333 19.14 7.03 -3.14
C MET A 333 18.97 6.49 -4.55
N GLU A 334 20.08 6.40 -5.27
CA GLU A 334 20.18 5.62 -6.50
C GLU A 334 20.26 4.11 -6.17
N HIS A 335 19.92 3.27 -7.15
CA HIS A 335 19.75 1.81 -6.98
C HIS A 335 20.92 1.14 -6.25
N ALA A 336 22.16 1.29 -6.71
CA ALA A 336 23.32 0.64 -6.10
C ALA A 336 23.54 1.07 -4.64
N ALA A 337 23.39 2.37 -4.35
CA ALA A 337 23.52 2.89 -2.99
C ALA A 337 22.41 2.35 -2.08
N PHE A 338 21.18 2.24 -2.59
CA PHE A 338 20.07 1.62 -1.88
C PHE A 338 20.33 0.14 -1.57
N ALA A 339 20.80 -0.64 -2.56
CA ALA A 339 21.08 -2.07 -2.37
C ALA A 339 22.15 -2.32 -1.30
N GLU A 340 23.15 -1.46 -1.19
CA GLU A 340 24.14 -1.52 -0.11
C GLU A 340 23.53 -1.08 1.23
N ALA A 341 22.79 0.03 1.22
CA ALA A 341 22.24 0.65 2.41
C ALA A 341 21.25 -0.23 3.18
N ILE A 342 20.50 -1.11 2.51
CA ILE A 342 19.51 -1.98 3.16
C ILE A 342 20.09 -3.24 3.82
N LYS A 343 21.37 -3.56 3.56
CA LYS A 343 22.09 -4.64 4.25
C LYS A 343 22.23 -4.36 5.75
N VAL A 344 22.23 -3.08 6.13
CA VAL A 344 22.18 -2.66 7.53
C VAL A 344 20.74 -2.84 8.03
N PRO A 345 20.51 -3.61 9.12
CA PRO A 345 19.19 -3.77 9.70
C PRO A 345 18.61 -2.42 10.12
N LEU A 346 17.40 -2.13 9.66
CA LEU A 346 16.67 -0.96 10.13
C LEU A 346 16.08 -1.29 11.50
N LYS A 347 16.60 -0.66 12.55
CA LYS A 347 16.16 -0.88 13.92
C LYS A 347 15.83 0.46 14.59
N PRO A 348 14.78 0.51 15.41
CA PRO A 348 14.57 1.62 16.33
C PRO A 348 15.77 1.81 17.26
N GLU A 349 15.90 3.00 17.83
CA GLU A 349 16.86 3.24 18.90
C GLU A 349 16.49 2.46 20.16
N THR A 350 17.49 2.10 20.96
CA THR A 350 17.27 1.39 22.23
C THR A 350 16.77 2.36 23.29
N THR A 351 15.71 1.98 24.00
CA THR A 351 15.23 2.74 25.18
C THR A 351 15.56 1.99 26.48
N PRO A 352 15.64 2.66 27.64
CA PRO A 352 15.83 1.99 28.92
C PRO A 352 14.71 0.96 29.20
N TRP A 353 15.07 -0.33 29.27
CA TRP A 353 14.12 -1.44 29.39
C TRP A 353 13.13 -1.30 30.55
N ILE A 354 13.61 -0.86 31.72
CA ILE A 354 12.79 -0.77 32.94
C ILE A 354 11.73 0.34 32.81
N SER A 355 12.04 1.41 32.09
CA SER A 355 11.16 2.58 32.00
C SER A 355 10.15 2.46 30.86
N ASN A 356 10.39 1.60 29.87
CA ASN A 356 9.55 1.43 28.69
C ASN A 356 9.53 -0.03 28.20
N TYR A 357 9.29 -0.96 29.12
CA TYR A 357 9.26 -2.40 28.85
C TYR A 357 8.30 -2.75 27.69
N ALA A 358 7.05 -2.33 27.79
CA ALA A 358 6.03 -2.63 26.80
C ALA A 358 6.34 -1.92 25.46
N GLY A 359 6.86 -0.69 25.52
CA GLY A 359 7.29 0.03 24.32
C GLY A 359 8.43 -0.68 23.60
N ASN A 360 9.43 -1.21 24.33
CA ASN A 360 10.50 -2.02 23.73
C ASN A 360 9.97 -3.31 23.10
N ILE A 361 8.95 -3.95 23.67
CA ILE A 361 8.29 -5.08 23.01
C ILE A 361 7.68 -4.62 21.69
N LEU A 362 6.89 -3.53 21.69
CA LEU A 362 6.25 -3.01 20.47
C LEU A 362 7.27 -2.60 19.39
N LEU A 363 8.40 -2.02 19.78
CA LEU A 363 9.49 -1.67 18.86
C LEU A 363 10.16 -2.90 18.22
N ASN A 364 10.11 -4.06 18.90
CA ASN A 364 10.72 -5.31 18.44
C ASN A 364 9.72 -6.28 17.81
N THR A 365 8.42 -6.14 18.10
CA THR A 365 7.35 -6.88 17.43
C THR A 365 7.14 -6.24 16.05
N GLY A 366 7.60 -6.97 15.03
CA GLY A 366 7.89 -6.43 13.70
C GLY A 366 6.75 -5.59 13.10
N SER A 367 7.02 -4.30 12.91
CA SER A 367 6.40 -3.55 11.82
C SER A 367 6.79 -4.19 10.49
N GLU A 368 5.91 -4.14 9.49
CA GLU A 368 6.27 -4.49 8.13
C GLU A 368 7.55 -3.72 7.71
N ASP A 369 8.47 -4.38 7.00
CA ASP A 369 9.69 -3.71 6.52
C ASP A 369 9.33 -2.66 5.45
N LEU A 370 9.09 -1.42 5.88
CA LEU A 370 8.65 -0.32 5.03
C LEU A 370 9.64 0.00 3.90
N ARG A 371 10.91 -0.42 4.04
CA ARG A 371 11.92 -0.29 2.98
C ARG A 371 11.52 -1.03 1.71
N LYS A 372 10.68 -2.06 1.78
CA LYS A 372 10.13 -2.76 0.62
C LYS A 372 9.31 -1.84 -0.28
N TYR A 373 8.59 -0.86 0.28
CA TYR A 373 7.84 0.12 -0.52
C TYR A 373 8.76 1.11 -1.23
N VAL A 374 9.91 1.44 -0.64
CA VAL A 374 10.95 2.21 -1.34
C VAL A 374 11.57 1.38 -2.46
N GLY A 375 11.91 0.12 -2.17
CA GLY A 375 12.43 -0.82 -3.16
C GLY A 375 11.48 -0.99 -4.35
N LEU A 376 10.17 -1.01 -4.12
CA LEU A 376 9.15 -1.05 -5.17
C LEU A 376 9.26 0.13 -6.16
N LEU A 377 9.50 1.35 -5.67
CA LEU A 377 9.64 2.54 -6.54
C LEU A 377 10.94 2.48 -7.36
N LEU A 378 12.01 1.99 -6.76
CA LEU A 378 13.27 1.77 -7.47
C LEU A 378 13.16 0.62 -8.49
N ASP A 379 12.44 -0.45 -8.16
CA ASP A 379 12.13 -1.56 -9.07
C ASP A 379 11.28 -1.08 -10.25
N LEU A 380 10.32 -0.18 -10.03
CA LEU A 380 9.57 0.46 -11.10
C LEU A 380 10.47 1.34 -11.99
N ASN A 381 11.39 2.08 -11.40
CA ASN A 381 12.36 2.87 -12.16
C ASN A 381 13.28 1.97 -13.02
N LEU A 382 13.71 0.84 -12.45
CA LEU A 382 14.45 -0.20 -13.16
C LEU A 382 13.66 -0.79 -14.33
N LYS A 383 12.35 -0.99 -14.15
CA LYS A 383 11.47 -1.43 -15.23
C LYS A 383 11.38 -0.42 -16.37
N ILE A 384 11.31 0.87 -16.06
CA ILE A 384 11.37 1.95 -17.07
C ILE A 384 12.72 1.89 -17.80
N TYR A 385 13.82 1.69 -17.09
CA TYR A 385 15.14 1.49 -17.70
C TYR A 385 15.13 0.31 -18.69
N LEU A 386 14.61 -0.85 -18.28
CA LEU A 386 14.48 -2.03 -19.15
C LEU A 386 13.58 -1.76 -20.35
N PHE A 387 12.45 -1.08 -20.15
CA PHE A 387 11.54 -0.68 -21.24
C PHE A 387 12.27 0.19 -22.27
N ASN A 388 13.01 1.20 -21.83
CA ASN A 388 13.74 2.11 -22.72
C ASN A 388 14.86 1.41 -23.52
N HIS A 389 15.42 0.34 -22.97
CA HIS A 389 16.50 -0.42 -23.60
C HIS A 389 16.05 -1.79 -24.15
N ARG A 390 14.75 -2.01 -24.33
CA ARG A 390 14.19 -3.30 -24.75
C ARG A 390 14.71 -3.82 -26.11
N GLY A 391 15.19 -2.93 -26.97
CA GLY A 391 15.80 -3.28 -28.26
C GLY A 391 17.32 -3.42 -28.24
N ALA A 392 17.98 -3.13 -27.11
CA ALA A 392 19.42 -3.23 -26.98
C ALA A 392 19.88 -4.69 -26.81
N ASP A 393 21.13 -4.96 -27.15
CA ASP A 393 21.76 -6.23 -26.80
C ASP A 393 21.78 -6.40 -25.27
N PRO A 394 21.19 -7.46 -24.69
CA PRO A 394 21.22 -7.70 -23.26
C PRO A 394 22.64 -7.68 -22.66
N ALA A 395 23.65 -8.07 -23.42
CA ALA A 395 25.05 -8.04 -22.96
C ALA A 395 25.57 -6.60 -22.74
N SER A 396 24.93 -5.60 -23.35
CA SER A 396 25.25 -4.18 -23.19
C SER A 396 24.54 -3.54 -22.00
N LEU A 397 23.56 -4.21 -21.39
CA LEU A 397 22.80 -3.68 -20.27
C LEU A 397 23.54 -3.91 -18.95
N SER A 398 23.58 -2.86 -18.12
CA SER A 398 24.12 -2.95 -16.76
C SER A 398 22.99 -2.84 -15.76
N ASN A 399 22.92 -3.78 -14.82
CA ASN A 399 21.97 -3.69 -13.72
C ASN A 399 22.27 -2.48 -12.81
N PRO A 400 21.37 -1.50 -12.67
CA PRO A 400 21.55 -0.33 -11.80
C PRO A 400 21.73 -0.68 -10.31
N TYR A 401 21.17 -1.80 -9.82
CA TYR A 401 21.41 -2.26 -8.45
C TYR A 401 22.80 -2.87 -8.27
N TYR A 402 23.26 -3.61 -9.27
CA TYR A 402 24.50 -4.40 -9.21
C TYR A 402 25.30 -4.19 -10.50
N PRO A 403 26.04 -3.08 -10.63
CA PRO A 403 26.79 -2.76 -11.85
C PRO A 403 27.70 -3.90 -12.28
N GLY A 404 27.68 -4.23 -13.58
CA GLY A 404 28.42 -5.36 -14.13
C GLY A 404 27.72 -6.72 -14.03
N GLN A 405 26.57 -6.82 -13.34
CA GLN A 405 25.73 -8.00 -13.41
C GLN A 405 24.85 -7.95 -14.68
N PRO A 406 24.97 -8.92 -15.60
CA PRO A 406 24.14 -8.96 -16.79
C PRO A 406 22.68 -9.31 -16.45
N PRO A 407 21.72 -8.89 -17.29
CA PRO A 407 20.32 -9.30 -17.13
C PRO A 407 20.15 -10.79 -17.38
N LYS A 408 19.17 -11.39 -16.69
CA LYS A 408 18.70 -12.77 -16.94
C LYS A 408 17.70 -12.73 -18.08
N ARG A 409 18.00 -13.42 -19.18
CA ARG A 409 17.12 -13.50 -20.35
C ARG A 409 16.49 -14.88 -20.46
N THR A 410 15.18 -14.90 -20.68
CA THR A 410 14.43 -16.07 -21.14
C THR A 410 13.90 -15.81 -22.55
N ALA A 411 13.17 -16.76 -23.14
CA ALA A 411 12.50 -16.52 -24.42
C ALA A 411 11.38 -15.46 -24.29
N GLN A 412 10.81 -15.29 -23.10
CA GLN A 412 9.64 -14.45 -22.84
C GLN A 412 9.97 -13.15 -22.14
N THR A 413 11.06 -13.07 -21.37
CA THR A 413 11.36 -11.93 -20.50
C THR A 413 12.85 -11.60 -20.43
N ILE A 414 13.15 -10.33 -20.14
CA ILE A 414 14.46 -9.85 -19.68
C ILE A 414 14.27 -9.33 -18.26
N CYS A 415 15.04 -9.87 -17.31
CA CYS A 415 14.92 -9.55 -15.89
C CYS A 415 16.26 -9.09 -15.30
N MET A 416 16.19 -8.22 -14.32
CA MET A 416 17.34 -7.81 -13.51
C MET A 416 17.13 -8.19 -12.04
N ASP A 417 18.23 -8.51 -11.36
CA ASP A 417 18.20 -8.80 -9.93
C ASP A 417 18.11 -7.51 -9.11
N GLY A 418 17.57 -7.63 -7.90
CA GLY A 418 17.46 -6.53 -6.96
C GLY A 418 17.55 -7.06 -5.52
N PRO A 419 17.48 -6.17 -4.52
CA PRO A 419 17.86 -6.54 -3.17
C PRO A 419 16.72 -7.18 -2.36
N TYR A 420 15.47 -7.05 -2.81
CA TYR A 420 14.31 -7.78 -2.26
C TYR A 420 13.82 -8.85 -3.23
N GLU A 421 13.07 -9.83 -2.73
CA GLU A 421 12.31 -10.74 -3.58
C GLU A 421 11.33 -9.94 -4.46
N ASP A 422 11.17 -10.38 -5.70
CA ASP A 422 10.26 -9.76 -6.67
C ASP A 422 9.18 -10.75 -7.10
N PRO A 423 8.24 -11.10 -6.20
CA PRO A 423 7.17 -12.03 -6.51
C PRO A 423 6.22 -11.48 -7.58
N ARG A 424 6.27 -10.16 -7.84
CA ARG A 424 5.47 -9.50 -8.86
C ARG A 424 6.23 -9.37 -10.18
N GLN A 425 7.49 -9.78 -10.30
CA GLN A 425 8.28 -9.62 -11.55
C GLN A 425 8.30 -8.18 -12.08
N ILE A 426 8.35 -7.17 -11.20
CA ILE A 426 8.43 -5.76 -11.59
C ILE A 426 9.77 -5.46 -12.26
N ARG A 427 10.85 -6.14 -11.85
CA ARG A 427 12.19 -6.02 -12.44
C ARG A 427 12.38 -6.80 -13.75
N CYS A 428 11.29 -7.23 -14.37
CA CYS A 428 11.29 -7.90 -15.66
C CYS A 428 10.54 -7.05 -16.68
N ILE A 429 10.92 -7.16 -17.96
CA ILE A 429 10.14 -6.67 -19.10
C ILE A 429 9.86 -7.85 -20.05
N PRO A 430 8.62 -8.01 -20.54
CA PRO A 430 8.32 -9.04 -21.52
C PRO A 430 8.89 -8.68 -22.89
N VAL A 431 9.42 -9.68 -23.58
CA VAL A 431 9.91 -9.58 -24.98
C VAL A 431 9.00 -10.32 -25.95
N THR A 432 8.37 -11.41 -25.50
CA THR A 432 7.39 -12.17 -26.26
C THR A 432 6.35 -12.75 -25.31
N VAL A 433 5.21 -13.19 -25.84
CA VAL A 433 4.21 -13.92 -25.06
C VAL A 433 4.56 -15.40 -25.09
N ALA A 434 4.43 -16.11 -23.98
CA ALA A 434 4.60 -17.56 -23.97
C ALA A 434 3.62 -18.20 -24.98
N ALA A 435 4.12 -19.05 -25.88
CA ALA A 435 3.26 -19.88 -26.71
C ALA A 435 2.44 -20.77 -25.77
N GLY A 436 1.14 -20.50 -25.67
CA GLY A 436 0.24 -21.29 -24.84
C GLY A 436 0.33 -22.75 -25.28
N THR A 437 0.51 -23.66 -24.33
CA THR A 437 0.25 -25.08 -24.55
C THR A 437 -1.24 -25.24 -24.80
N GLY A 438 -1.64 -25.07 -26.06
CA GLY A 438 -2.98 -25.43 -26.51
C GLY A 438 -3.16 -26.92 -26.29
N GLN A 439 -3.87 -27.30 -25.23
CA GLN A 439 -4.48 -28.61 -25.19
C GLN A 439 -5.56 -28.60 -26.26
N SER A 440 -5.21 -29.18 -27.41
CA SER A 440 -6.21 -29.66 -28.36
C SER A 440 -6.99 -30.77 -27.67
N ALA A 441 -8.16 -30.43 -27.13
CA ALA A 441 -9.17 -31.43 -26.84
C ALA A 441 -9.71 -31.93 -28.19
N SER A 442 -8.97 -32.83 -28.82
CA SER A 442 -9.51 -33.66 -29.89
C SER A 442 -10.53 -34.60 -29.25
N SER A 443 -11.81 -34.26 -29.38
CA SER A 443 -12.91 -35.19 -29.16
C SER A 443 -12.78 -36.33 -30.17
N GLY A 444 -12.13 -37.41 -29.74
CA GLY A 444 -12.14 -38.69 -30.44
C GLY A 444 -13.53 -39.29 -30.35
N SER A 445 -14.29 -39.14 -31.42
CA SER A 445 -15.49 -39.91 -31.70
C SER A 445 -15.15 -41.34 -32.11
N ALA A 446 -15.91 -42.29 -31.54
CA ALA A 446 -16.39 -43.57 -32.09
C ALA A 446 -15.96 -44.82 -31.30
N PRO A 447 -16.75 -45.92 -31.37
CA PRO A 447 -18.16 -46.07 -31.70
C PRO A 447 -19.05 -46.43 -30.50
#